data_AF-A0A5Q4DGX9-F1
#
_entry.id   AF-A0A5Q4DGX9-F1
#
_cell.length_a   1.000
_cell.length_b   1.000
_cell.length_c   1.000
_cell.angle_alpha   90.00
_cell.angle_beta   90.00
_cell.angle_gamma   90.00
#
_symmetry.space_group_name_H-M   'P 1'
#
loop_
_entity.id
_entity.type
_entity.pdbx_description
1 polymer ?
#
loop_
_entity_poly.entity_id
_entity_poly.type
_entity_poly.pdbx_seq_one_letter_code
_entity_poly.pdbx_strand_id
1 'polypeptide(L)'
;MAQVPQIEALALHDATGRVLAHDVAAPVPFRLLDNAAMDGYACRPADLEGQGPWVLPVAGRIRAGDAPGVLPPSSSMRILTEALLPQGSDGRDRQDFAAAGAVGSSSCAAGGSAW
;
A
#
# COMPACT_ATOMS: atom_id res chain seq x y z
N MET A 1 -25.71 -1.86 48.32
CA MET A 1 -24.60 -1.01 47.88
C MET A 1 -23.84 -1.79 46.82
N ALA A 2 -23.72 -1.29 45.59
CA ALA A 2 -22.99 -2.00 44.52
C ALA A 2 -21.49 -1.82 44.72
N GLN A 3 -20.75 -2.93 44.76
CA GLN A 3 -19.30 -2.90 44.92
C GLN A 3 -18.66 -2.39 43.62
N VAL A 4 -17.75 -1.42 43.72
CA VAL A 4 -17.00 -0.93 42.56
C VAL A 4 -16.09 -2.07 42.09
N PRO A 5 -16.13 -2.47 40.80
CA PRO A 5 -15.23 -3.49 40.29
C PRO A 5 -13.77 -3.00 40.39
N GLN A 6 -12.88 -3.87 40.86
CA GLN A 6 -11.45 -3.55 40.85
C GLN A 6 -10.90 -3.54 39.43
N ILE A 7 -10.01 -2.59 39.16
CA ILE A 7 -9.30 -2.45 37.90
C ILE A 7 -7.88 -3.01 38.09
N GLU A 8 -7.45 -3.82 37.13
CA GLU A 8 -6.08 -4.36 37.09
C GLU A 8 -5.52 -4.24 35.67
N ALA A 9 -4.19 -4.16 35.58
CA ALA A 9 -3.47 -4.21 34.31
C ALA A 9 -2.99 -5.64 34.06
N LEU A 10 -3.32 -6.18 32.89
CA LEU A 10 -3.02 -7.56 32.51
C LEU A 10 -2.24 -7.58 31.20
N ALA A 11 -1.49 -8.65 30.98
CA ALA A 11 -0.97 -8.93 29.65
C ALA A 11 -2.11 -9.28 28.69
N LEU A 12 -1.95 -8.95 27.40
CA LEU A 12 -3.02 -9.11 26.41
C LEU A 12 -3.51 -10.57 26.28
N HIS A 13 -2.63 -11.55 26.50
CA HIS A 13 -2.98 -12.97 26.47
C HIS A 13 -3.88 -13.41 27.64
N ASP A 14 -3.84 -12.70 28.78
CA ASP A 14 -4.67 -12.97 29.95
C ASP A 14 -5.98 -12.15 29.96
N ALA A 15 -6.15 -11.25 29.00
CA ALA A 15 -7.28 -10.32 28.94
C ALA A 15 -8.56 -10.92 28.32
N THR A 16 -8.50 -12.16 27.80
CA THR A 16 -9.64 -12.79 27.13
C THR A 16 -10.80 -13.03 28.10
N GLY A 17 -12.01 -12.58 27.74
CA GLY A 17 -13.21 -12.68 28.58
C GLY A 17 -13.33 -11.59 29.67
N ARG A 18 -12.38 -10.65 29.74
CA ARG A 18 -12.44 -9.49 30.64
C ARG A 18 -13.20 -8.32 29.99
N VAL A 19 -13.59 -7.35 30.81
CA VAL A 19 -14.21 -6.09 30.37
C VAL A 19 -13.18 -4.97 30.48
N LEU A 20 -13.06 -4.15 29.44
CA LEU A 20 -12.19 -2.97 29.45
C LEU A 20 -12.64 -1.99 30.52
N ALA A 21 -11.69 -1.51 31.33
CA ALA A 21 -11.96 -0.50 32.35
C ALA A 21 -12.09 0.92 31.78
N HIS A 22 -11.48 1.16 30.61
CA HIS A 22 -11.46 2.46 29.92
C HIS A 22 -11.44 2.24 28.41
N ASP A 23 -11.77 3.28 27.64
CA ASP A 23 -11.67 3.26 26.18
C ASP A 23 -10.22 3.06 25.71
N VAL A 24 -10.06 2.33 24.60
CA VAL A 24 -8.76 2.09 23.96
C VAL A 24 -8.73 2.83 22.64
N ALA A 25 -7.91 3.89 22.56
CA ALA A 25 -7.66 4.61 21.33
C ALA A 25 -6.38 4.10 20.65
N ALA A 26 -6.39 4.01 19.32
CA ALA A 26 -5.18 3.68 18.56
C ALA A 26 -4.15 4.82 18.69
N PRO A 27 -2.91 4.54 19.11
CA PRO A 27 -1.89 5.57 19.28
C PRO A 27 -1.35 6.09 17.94
N VAL A 28 -1.59 5.37 16.85
CA VAL A 28 -1.10 5.64 15.49
C VAL A 28 -2.18 5.27 14.46
N PRO A 29 -2.15 5.89 13.26
CA PRO A 29 -3.03 5.48 12.18
C PRO A 29 -2.75 4.03 11.77
N PHE A 30 -3.79 3.36 11.26
CA PHE A 30 -3.70 1.98 10.79
C PHE A 30 -2.68 1.79 9.65
N ARG A 31 -2.43 2.83 8.83
CA ARG A 31 -1.33 2.88 7.86
C ARG A 31 -0.40 4.03 8.21
N LEU A 32 0.77 3.71 8.76
CA LEU A 32 1.83 4.67 9.09
C LEU A 32 2.50 5.25 7.84
N LEU A 33 2.53 4.47 6.76
CA LEU A 33 3.12 4.81 5.47
C LEU A 33 2.23 4.26 4.36
N ASP A 34 2.23 4.92 3.20
CA ASP A 34 1.49 4.44 2.04
C ASP A 34 2.14 3.16 1.50
N ASN A 35 1.36 2.08 1.52
CA ASN A 35 1.76 0.77 1.03
C ASN A 35 0.74 0.24 0.03
N ALA A 36 1.21 -0.62 -0.87
CA ALA A 36 0.36 -1.19 -1.89
C ALA A 36 -0.69 -2.11 -1.28
N ALA A 37 -1.96 -1.89 -1.66
CA ALA A 37 -3.09 -2.71 -1.22
C ALA A 37 -3.12 -4.07 -1.94
N MET A 38 -2.57 -4.12 -3.16
CA MET A 38 -2.50 -5.33 -3.97
C MET A 38 -1.20 -5.35 -4.78
N ASP A 39 -0.92 -6.46 -5.46
CA ASP A 39 0.16 -6.52 -6.44
C ASP A 39 -0.16 -5.65 -7.65
N GLY A 40 0.81 -4.86 -8.12
CA GLY A 40 0.62 -3.93 -9.22
C GLY A 40 1.92 -3.32 -9.75
N TYR A 41 1.81 -2.17 -10.40
CA TYR A 41 2.95 -1.38 -10.86
C TYR A 41 2.78 0.08 -10.44
N ALA A 42 3.83 0.66 -9.86
CA ALA A 42 3.92 2.10 -9.69
C ALA A 42 4.60 2.74 -10.90
N CYS A 43 4.06 3.88 -11.32
CA CYS A 43 4.62 4.77 -12.32
C CYS A 43 4.37 6.22 -11.89
N ARG A 44 5.00 7.18 -12.57
CA ARG A 44 4.70 8.60 -12.35
C ARG A 44 3.50 8.99 -13.22
N PRO A 45 2.52 9.76 -12.74
CA PRO A 45 1.42 10.23 -13.59
C PRO A 45 1.89 11.02 -14.81
N ALA A 46 3.01 11.76 -14.67
CA ALA A 46 3.64 12.50 -15.75
C ALA A 46 4.18 11.60 -16.87
N ASP A 47 4.39 10.30 -16.63
CA ASP A 47 4.79 9.35 -17.66
C ASP A 47 3.58 8.76 -18.43
N LEU A 48 2.35 9.11 -18.04
CA LEU A 48 1.09 8.64 -18.61
C LEU A 48 0.38 9.74 -19.41
N GLU A 49 1.10 10.41 -20.31
CA GLU A 49 0.52 11.45 -21.18
C GLU A 49 -0.21 10.85 -22.39
N GLY A 50 -1.31 11.49 -22.81
CA GLY A 50 -2.07 11.11 -24.01
C GLY A 50 -3.15 10.05 -23.78
N GLN A 51 -3.58 9.40 -24.85
CA GLN A 51 -4.52 8.27 -24.80
C GLN A 51 -3.73 6.97 -24.85
N GLY A 52 -3.91 6.11 -23.84
CA GLY A 52 -3.25 4.81 -23.77
C GLY A 52 -3.60 3.88 -24.94
N PRO A 53 -2.93 2.71 -25.05
CA PRO A 53 -2.15 2.11 -23.98
C PRO A 53 -0.73 2.68 -23.83
N TRP A 54 -0.30 2.89 -22.58
CA TRP A 54 1.07 3.29 -22.24
C TRP A 54 1.93 2.06 -22.00
N VAL A 55 3.17 2.05 -22.52
CA VAL A 55 4.14 0.98 -22.28
C VAL A 55 5.36 1.58 -21.60
N LEU A 56 5.64 1.11 -20.38
CA LEU A 56 6.77 1.56 -19.57
C LEU A 56 7.71 0.39 -19.26
N PRO A 57 9.05 0.59 -19.29
CA PRO A 57 10.00 -0.42 -18.85
C PRO A 57 9.91 -0.63 -17.34
N VAL A 58 9.98 -1.88 -16.90
CA VAL A 58 9.98 -2.25 -15.49
C VAL A 58 11.40 -2.16 -14.94
N ALA A 59 11.69 -1.10 -14.18
CA ALA A 59 13.00 -0.82 -13.62
C ALA A 59 13.35 -1.70 -12.40
N GLY A 60 12.36 -2.31 -11.76
CA GLY A 60 12.59 -3.12 -10.57
C GLY A 60 11.33 -3.67 -9.93
N ARG A 61 11.52 -4.25 -8.73
CA ARG A 61 10.44 -4.78 -7.89
C ARG A 61 10.61 -4.35 -6.43
N ILE A 62 9.51 -4.12 -5.73
CA ILE A 62 9.47 -3.76 -4.30
C ILE A 62 8.56 -4.75 -3.56
N ARG A 63 9.02 -5.26 -2.43
CA ARG A 63 8.29 -6.21 -1.58
C ARG A 63 7.99 -5.64 -0.20
N ALA A 64 7.05 -6.25 0.51
CA ALA A 64 6.80 -5.95 1.91
C ALA A 64 8.10 -6.07 2.72
N GLY A 65 8.41 -5.02 3.51
CA GLY A 65 9.63 -4.92 4.31
C GLY A 65 10.84 -4.33 3.57
N ASP A 66 10.79 -4.14 2.25
CA ASP A 66 11.83 -3.40 1.54
C ASP A 66 11.76 -1.90 1.89
N ALA A 67 12.91 -1.23 1.91
CA ALA A 67 12.95 0.22 2.03
C ALA A 67 12.30 0.88 0.81
N PRO A 68 11.64 2.05 0.96
CA PRO A 68 11.03 2.74 -0.16
C PRO A 68 12.10 3.13 -1.18
N GLY A 69 11.93 2.66 -2.43
CA GLY A 69 12.82 2.97 -3.54
C GLY A 69 12.55 4.35 -4.14
N VAL A 70 13.35 4.73 -5.13
CA VAL A 70 13.07 5.89 -5.99
C VAL A 70 12.62 5.36 -7.34
N LEU A 71 11.43 5.78 -7.79
CA LEU A 71 10.91 5.40 -9.09
C LEU A 71 11.62 6.20 -10.19
N PRO A 72 12.35 5.58 -11.13
CA PRO A 72 13.01 6.33 -12.22
C PRO A 72 11.99 6.98 -13.17
N PRO A 73 12.31 8.15 -13.77
CA PRO A 73 11.44 8.75 -14.79
C PRO A 73 11.21 7.81 -15.97
N SER A 74 10.03 7.88 -16.59
CA SER A 74 9.66 7.11 -17.79
C SER A 74 9.80 5.60 -17.59
N SER A 75 9.52 5.11 -16.38
CA SER A 75 9.61 3.70 -16.01
C SER A 75 8.51 3.31 -15.02
N SER A 76 8.36 2.01 -14.82
CA SER A 76 7.51 1.44 -13.77
C SER A 76 8.31 0.56 -12.81
N MET A 77 7.81 0.38 -11.60
CA MET A 77 8.31 -0.61 -10.65
C MET A 77 7.18 -1.56 -10.28
N ARG A 78 7.46 -2.86 -10.28
CA ARG A 78 6.49 -3.87 -9.82
C ARG A 78 6.40 -3.82 -8.30
N ILE A 79 5.21 -3.59 -7.77
CA ILE A 79 4.99 -3.51 -6.33
C ILE A 79 4.18 -4.72 -5.91
N LEU A 80 4.59 -5.38 -4.84
CA LEU A 80 3.83 -6.47 -4.24
C LEU A 80 3.00 -5.95 -3.06
N THR A 81 1.96 -6.69 -2.72
CA THR A 81 1.05 -6.41 -1.61
C THR A 81 1.84 -6.06 -0.33
N GLU A 82 1.43 -4.97 0.32
CA GLU A 82 2.02 -4.37 1.52
C GLU A 82 3.43 -3.78 1.35
N ALA A 83 3.97 -3.71 0.13
CA ALA A 83 5.22 -3.00 -0.13
C ALA A 83 5.03 -1.48 -0.08
N LEU A 84 6.03 -0.77 0.44
CA LEU A 84 6.02 0.70 0.52
C LEU A 84 6.10 1.30 -0.88
N LEU A 85 5.29 2.33 -1.13
CA LEU A 85 5.33 3.04 -2.40
C LEU A 85 6.66 3.80 -2.58
N PRO A 86 7.27 3.75 -3.79
CA PRO A 86 8.52 4.44 -4.06
C PRO A 86 8.30 5.95 -4.15
N GLN A 87 9.34 6.73 -3.85
CA GLN A 87 9.27 8.17 -4.02
C GLN A 87 9.03 8.54 -5.49
N GLY A 88 8.05 9.41 -5.72
CA GLY A 88 7.65 9.88 -7.04
C GLY A 88 6.52 9.07 -7.69
N SER A 89 6.06 7.98 -7.09
CA SER A 89 4.76 7.42 -7.44
C SER A 89 3.66 8.27 -6.82
N ASP A 90 2.57 8.49 -7.55
CA ASP A 90 1.34 9.00 -6.92
C ASP A 90 0.82 7.92 -5.96
N GLY A 91 0.34 8.30 -4.78
CA GLY A 91 -0.09 7.37 -3.72
C GLY A 91 -1.29 6.47 -4.07
N ARG A 92 -1.65 6.44 -5.36
CA ARG A 92 -2.74 5.66 -5.93
C ARG A 92 -2.15 4.45 -6.62
N ASP A 93 -2.24 3.31 -5.94
CA ASP A 93 -2.04 1.99 -6.54
C ASP A 93 -2.95 1.87 -7.78
N ARG A 94 -2.36 1.99 -8.98
CA ARG A 94 -3.13 1.81 -10.22
C ARG A 94 -3.11 0.32 -10.58
N GLN A 95 -4.23 -0.33 -10.29
CA GLN A 95 -4.43 -1.77 -10.44
C GLN A 95 -4.37 -2.25 -11.91
N ASP A 96 -4.57 -1.35 -12.88
CA ASP A 96 -4.81 -1.70 -14.29
C ASP A 96 -3.54 -1.81 -15.17
N PHE A 97 -2.35 -1.81 -14.58
CA PHE A 97 -1.13 -2.16 -15.34
C PHE A 97 -1.07 -3.67 -15.57
N ALA A 98 -1.45 -4.10 -16.77
CA ALA A 98 -1.17 -5.46 -17.21
C ALA A 98 0.29 -5.58 -17.65
N ALA A 99 0.98 -6.66 -17.27
CA ALA A 99 2.23 -7.03 -17.92
C ALA A 99 1.92 -7.52 -19.34
N ALA A 100 1.76 -6.62 -20.31
CA ALA A 100 1.68 -6.97 -21.72
C ALA A 100 2.90 -6.44 -22.47
N GLY A 101 3.57 -7.34 -23.19
CA GLY A 101 4.82 -7.07 -23.90
C GLY A 101 6.01 -7.83 -23.32
N ALA A 102 7.08 -7.96 -24.12
CA ALA A 102 8.29 -8.75 -23.82
C ALA A 102 8.78 -8.57 -22.37
N VAL A 103 9.36 -9.65 -21.81
CA VAL A 103 9.87 -9.71 -20.42
C VAL A 103 10.61 -8.42 -20.07
N GLY A 104 10.00 -7.58 -19.21
CA GLY A 104 10.59 -6.29 -18.79
C GLY A 104 9.78 -5.03 -19.12
N SER A 105 8.58 -5.11 -19.71
CA SER A 105 7.69 -3.94 -19.90
C SER A 105 6.29 -4.14 -19.31
N SER A 106 5.69 -3.08 -18.78
CA SER A 106 4.29 -3.03 -18.32
C SER A 106 3.45 -2.18 -19.27
N SER A 107 2.24 -2.63 -19.61
CA SER A 107 1.28 -1.88 -20.41
C SER A 107 0.05 -1.47 -19.58
N CYS A 108 -0.41 -0.23 -19.67
CA CYS A 108 -1.68 0.19 -19.06
C CYS A 108 -2.63 0.69 -20.12
N ALA A 109 -3.86 0.16 -20.13
CA ALA A 109 -4.95 0.76 -20.89
C ALA A 109 -5.46 2.01 -20.15
N ALA A 110 -6.09 2.94 -20.85
CA ALA A 110 -6.84 4.03 -20.24
C ALA A 110 -8.13 3.50 -19.58
N GLY A 111 -7.98 2.70 -18.52
CA GLY A 111 -9.08 2.26 -17.66
C GLY A 111 -9.49 3.41 -16.75
N GLY A 112 -10.78 3.80 -16.79
CA GLY A 112 -11.34 4.81 -15.90
C GLY A 112 -11.21 4.37 -14.45
N SER A 113 -10.55 5.18 -13.62
CA SER A 113 -10.44 4.94 -12.19
C SER A 113 -11.82 5.08 -11.55
N ALA A 114 -12.46 3.96 -11.24
CA ALA A 114 -13.63 3.91 -10.36
C ALA A 114 -13.15 3.65 -8.94
N TRP A 115 -12.68 4.71 -8.27
CA TRP A 115 -12.71 4.89 -6.81
C TRP A 115 -12.79 6.39 -6.53
#